data_AF-A0A2G8RX67-F1
#
_entry.id   AF-A0A2G8RX67-F1
#
_cell.length_a   1.000
_cell.length_b   1.000
_cell.length_c   1.000
_cell.angle_alpha   90.00
_cell.angle_beta   90.00
_cell.angle_gamma   90.00
#
_symmetry.space_group_name_H-M   'P 1'
#
loop_
_entity.id
_entity.type
_entity.pdbx_description
1 polymer ?
#
loop_
_entity_poly.entity_id
_entity_poly.type
_entity_poly.pdbx_seq_one_letter_code
_entity_poly.pdbx_strand_id
1 'polypeptide(L)'
;MPILGLSEATLRGRSSEDLRKNNREDQIAHGSWTTLEYFMAITVDAYMAGLTCRIPSLHLIAWGGPMEDEILAICAMFSDALPSHFRLALRPAHVDYLAALFYERAELFSSLSSLELRLDLADMPFDFKSFLDTIGTALQRLSIASLQVEIKCLTHLSSKRSESYCRSIGTPRATCYTLEAMANEEIEGRMRYFLKKVPTLRRVTIAWGQCVFSVPNHVITMDLDSVPHISERVGRPGDKYWQDGYHNWGIAIG
;
A
#
# COMPACT_ATOMS: atom_id res chain seq x y z
N MET A 1 -20.83 11.50 14.36
CA MET A 1 -21.14 12.66 13.51
C MET A 1 -20.74 12.30 12.08
N PRO A 2 -21.67 12.23 11.11
CA PRO A 2 -21.32 12.09 9.71
C PRO A 2 -21.02 13.48 9.15
N ILE A 3 -19.74 13.80 8.98
CA ILE A 3 -19.33 14.80 7.99
C ILE A 3 -19.38 14.05 6.68
N LEU A 4 -20.31 14.40 5.77
CA LEU A 4 -20.25 14.20 4.31
C LEU A 4 -21.65 14.46 3.73
N GLY A 5 -21.91 15.73 3.45
CA GLY A 5 -23.13 16.21 2.76
C GLY A 5 -22.86 17.46 1.91
N LEU A 6 -21.60 17.74 1.58
CA LEU A 6 -21.28 18.84 0.67
C LEU A 6 -21.53 18.38 -0.77
N SER A 7 -22.46 19.06 -1.45
CA SER A 7 -22.79 18.77 -2.84
C SER A 7 -21.55 18.92 -3.74
N GLU A 8 -21.46 18.08 -4.77
CA GLU A 8 -20.42 18.09 -5.81
C GLU A 8 -20.22 19.48 -6.46
N ALA A 9 -21.25 20.34 -6.42
CA ALA A 9 -21.22 21.72 -6.89
C ALA A 9 -20.43 22.68 -5.97
N THR A 10 -20.28 22.36 -4.68
CA THR A 10 -19.56 23.20 -3.70
C THR A 10 -18.04 22.96 -3.73
N LEU A 11 -17.62 21.81 -4.28
CA LEU A 11 -16.22 21.41 -4.43
C LEU A 11 -15.57 21.95 -5.70
N ARG A 12 -16.34 22.46 -6.66
CA ARG A 12 -15.82 23.04 -7.91
C ARG A 12 -15.16 24.40 -7.64
N GLY A 13 -13.84 24.42 -7.56
CA GLY A 13 -13.02 25.63 -7.53
C GLY A 13 -12.24 25.89 -6.24
N ARG A 14 -12.32 25.00 -5.23
CA ARG A 14 -11.46 25.08 -4.05
C ARG A 14 -10.24 24.18 -4.25
N SER A 15 -9.07 24.65 -3.83
CA SER A 15 -7.88 23.80 -3.83
C SER A 15 -7.99 22.72 -2.75
N SER A 16 -7.33 21.58 -2.94
CA SER A 16 -7.28 20.52 -1.91
C SER A 16 -6.68 21.03 -0.58
N GLU A 17 -5.78 22.00 -0.65
CA GLU A 17 -5.21 22.74 0.48
C GLU A 17 -6.30 23.46 1.29
N ASP A 18 -7.17 24.22 0.60
CA ASP A 18 -8.25 24.97 1.24
C ASP A 18 -9.25 24.03 1.91
N LEU A 19 -9.57 22.90 1.27
CA LEU A 19 -10.48 21.90 1.84
C LEU A 19 -9.89 21.28 3.10
N ARG A 20 -8.61 20.86 3.04
CA ARG A 20 -7.88 20.34 4.20
C ARG A 20 -7.88 21.33 5.35
N LYS A 21 -7.53 22.59 5.08
CA LYS A 21 -7.46 23.65 6.09
C LYS A 21 -8.82 23.88 6.76
N ASN A 22 -9.88 24.04 5.97
CA ASN A 22 -11.23 24.28 6.51
C ASN A 22 -11.72 23.09 7.35
N ASN A 23 -11.51 21.86 6.88
CA ASN A 23 -11.93 20.66 7.62
C ASN A 23 -11.15 20.47 8.93
N ARG A 24 -9.87 20.88 8.94
CA ARG A 24 -9.04 20.89 10.15
C ARG A 24 -9.50 21.94 11.15
N GLU A 25 -9.78 23.16 10.70
CA GLU A 25 -10.30 24.23 11.54
C GLU A 25 -11.66 23.86 12.16
N ASP A 26 -12.55 23.23 11.38
CA ASP A 26 -13.83 22.73 11.86
C ASP A 26 -13.69 21.67 12.96
N GLN A 27 -12.80 20.69 12.77
CA GLN A 27 -12.49 19.67 13.77
C GLN A 27 -11.91 20.25 15.06
N ILE A 28 -11.09 21.30 14.96
CA ILE A 28 -10.54 22.00 16.12
C ILE A 28 -11.65 22.78 16.86
N ALA A 29 -12.54 23.44 16.12
CA ALA A 29 -13.60 24.27 16.69
C ALA A 29 -14.70 23.44 17.36
N HIS A 30 -15.05 22.27 16.80
CA HIS A 30 -16.18 21.45 17.24
C HIS A 30 -15.76 20.19 17.99
N GLY A 31 -14.45 19.96 18.12
CA GLY A 31 -13.88 18.75 18.68
C GLY A 31 -13.78 17.62 17.66
N SER A 32 -12.76 16.79 17.80
CA SER A 32 -12.52 15.62 16.97
C SER A 32 -12.17 14.42 17.84
N TRP A 33 -12.16 13.23 17.25
CA TRP A 33 -11.65 12.04 17.93
C TRP A 33 -10.19 12.27 18.34
N THR A 34 -9.79 11.78 19.50
CA THR A 34 -8.37 11.82 19.90
C THR A 34 -7.56 10.77 19.14
N THR A 35 -8.20 9.66 18.79
CA THR A 35 -7.58 8.55 18.08
C THR A 35 -8.61 7.84 17.21
N LEU A 36 -8.18 7.43 16.03
CA LEU A 36 -8.92 6.57 15.11
C LEU A 36 -8.03 5.34 14.82
N GLU A 37 -8.45 4.14 15.23
CA GLU A 37 -7.57 2.96 15.21
C GLU A 37 -7.04 2.62 13.81
N TYR A 38 -7.91 2.77 12.81
CA TYR A 38 -7.64 2.45 11.42
C TYR A 38 -8.33 3.45 10.50
N PHE A 39 -7.63 3.90 9.45
CA PHE A 39 -8.20 4.75 8.42
C PHE A 39 -7.76 4.29 7.04
N MET A 40 -8.72 4.15 6.12
CA MET A 40 -8.47 3.76 4.73
C MET A 40 -9.14 4.75 3.79
N ALA A 41 -8.36 5.32 2.88
CA ALA A 41 -8.85 6.31 1.92
C ALA A 41 -7.95 6.35 0.66
N ILE A 42 -8.45 6.89 -0.45
CA ILE A 42 -7.56 7.37 -1.51
C ILE A 42 -6.77 8.56 -0.97
N THR A 43 -5.52 8.75 -1.43
CA THR A 43 -4.61 9.75 -0.86
C THR A 43 -5.21 11.16 -0.81
N VAL A 44 -5.95 11.57 -1.85
CA VAL A 44 -6.54 12.92 -1.88
C VAL A 44 -7.69 13.10 -0.89
N ASP A 45 -8.58 12.12 -0.78
CA ASP A 45 -9.74 12.23 0.13
C ASP A 45 -9.24 12.25 1.56
N ALA A 46 -8.24 11.41 1.85
CA ALA A 46 -7.52 11.38 3.11
C ALA A 46 -6.87 12.73 3.43
N TYR A 47 -6.21 13.35 2.44
CA TYR A 47 -5.58 14.65 2.57
C TYR A 47 -6.60 15.75 2.86
N MET A 48 -7.67 15.81 2.07
CA MET A 48 -8.73 16.81 2.20
C MET A 48 -9.53 16.65 3.50
N ALA A 49 -9.64 15.44 4.05
CA ALA A 49 -10.31 15.22 5.32
C ALA A 49 -9.67 16.00 6.48
N GLY A 50 -8.38 16.33 6.39
CA GLY A 50 -7.70 17.18 7.36
C GLY A 50 -7.78 16.66 8.80
N LEU A 51 -7.77 15.33 8.96
CA LEU A 51 -7.92 14.67 10.25
C LEU A 51 -6.83 15.13 11.23
N THR A 52 -7.25 15.54 12.44
CA THR A 52 -6.32 16.00 13.49
C THR A 52 -6.02 14.94 14.55
N CYS A 53 -6.60 13.74 14.39
CA CYS A 53 -6.50 12.66 15.35
C CYS A 53 -5.30 11.76 15.06
N ARG A 54 -4.82 11.05 16.08
CA ARG A 54 -3.82 10.01 15.88
C ARG A 54 -4.44 8.82 15.14
N ILE A 55 -3.73 8.28 14.14
CA ILE A 55 -4.17 7.09 13.40
C ILE A 55 -3.06 6.05 13.41
N PRO A 56 -3.06 5.07 14.33
CA PRO A 56 -1.99 4.09 14.45
C PRO A 56 -1.78 3.24 13.19
N SER A 57 -2.86 2.96 12.45
CA SER A 57 -2.87 2.17 11.21
C SER A 57 -3.48 2.96 10.06
N LEU A 58 -2.64 3.41 9.14
CA LEU A 58 -3.05 4.22 8.00
C LEU A 58 -2.93 3.42 6.71
N HIS A 59 -4.00 3.36 5.90
CA HIS A 59 -4.02 2.72 4.60
C HIS A 59 -4.37 3.73 3.52
N LEU A 60 -3.40 4.04 2.67
CA LEU A 60 -3.58 4.96 1.55
C LEU A 60 -3.51 4.24 0.22
N ILE A 61 -4.31 4.75 -0.72
CA ILE A 61 -4.41 4.23 -2.07
C ILE A 61 -4.00 5.34 -3.02
N ALA A 62 -2.91 5.09 -3.75
CA ALA A 62 -2.33 6.10 -4.62
C ALA A 62 -3.32 6.49 -5.73
N TRP A 63 -3.70 7.76 -5.79
CA TRP A 63 -4.73 8.24 -6.72
C TRP A 63 -4.23 8.46 -8.14
N GLY A 64 -2.91 8.49 -8.36
CA GLY A 64 -2.29 8.66 -9.68
C GLY A 64 -2.35 10.09 -10.23
N GLY A 65 -2.48 11.10 -9.36
CA GLY A 65 -2.24 12.51 -9.68
C GLY A 65 -0.75 12.83 -9.86
N PRO A 66 -0.37 14.12 -9.93
CA PRO A 66 1.04 14.51 -9.94
C PRO A 66 1.79 13.93 -8.73
N MET A 67 2.96 13.33 -8.98
CA MET A 67 3.74 12.63 -7.95
C MET A 67 4.10 13.54 -6.78
N GLU A 68 4.51 14.78 -7.05
CA GLU A 68 4.91 15.75 -6.02
C GLU A 68 3.75 16.07 -5.07
N ASP A 69 2.55 16.29 -5.61
CA ASP A 69 1.34 16.57 -4.82
C ASP A 69 0.96 15.38 -3.94
N GLU A 70 1.04 14.17 -4.48
CA GLU A 70 0.77 12.93 -3.74
C GLU A 70 1.78 12.70 -2.60
N ILE A 71 3.07 12.96 -2.85
CA ILE A 71 4.12 12.88 -1.84
C ILE A 71 3.85 13.89 -0.72
N LEU A 72 3.54 15.14 -1.06
CA LEU A 72 3.21 16.18 -0.09
C LEU A 72 1.99 15.79 0.74
N ALA A 73 0.96 15.24 0.09
CA ALA A 73 -0.24 14.78 0.76
C ALA A 73 0.04 13.65 1.78
N ILE A 74 0.80 12.63 1.37
CA ILE A 74 1.21 11.52 2.26
C ILE A 74 2.03 12.06 3.43
N CYS A 75 3.00 12.94 3.17
CA CYS A 75 3.83 13.52 4.22
C CYS A 75 2.98 14.28 5.24
N ALA A 76 2.08 15.14 4.76
CA ALA A 76 1.22 15.93 5.63
C ALA A 76 0.27 15.04 6.45
N MET A 77 -0.20 13.92 5.90
CA MET A 77 -0.98 12.95 6.68
C MET A 77 -0.16 12.20 7.71
N PHE A 78 1.08 11.82 7.39
CA PHE A 78 1.98 11.19 8.35
C PHE A 78 2.30 12.09 9.54
N SER A 79 2.54 13.38 9.28
CA SER A 79 2.75 14.38 10.34
C SER A 79 1.57 14.48 11.30
N ASP A 80 0.35 14.46 10.76
CA ASP A 80 -0.87 14.63 11.55
C ASP A 80 -1.27 13.32 12.28
N ALA A 81 -1.19 12.19 11.60
CA ALA A 81 -1.67 10.90 12.10
C ALA A 81 -0.65 10.13 12.96
N LEU A 82 0.66 10.32 12.72
CA LEU A 82 1.76 9.59 13.34
C LEU A 82 1.55 8.06 13.36
N PRO A 83 1.35 7.42 12.20
CA PRO A 83 1.04 6.00 12.13
C PRO A 83 2.26 5.14 12.47
N SER A 84 1.99 4.05 13.18
CA SER A 84 2.97 2.98 13.45
C SER A 84 2.93 1.88 12.38
N HIS A 85 1.78 1.73 11.73
CA HIS A 85 1.54 0.79 10.65
C HIS A 85 1.04 1.57 9.44
N PHE A 86 1.75 1.45 8.32
CA PHE A 86 1.37 2.13 7.09
C PHE A 86 1.22 1.13 5.96
N ARG A 87 0.08 1.17 5.31
CA ARG A 87 -0.19 0.43 4.09
C ARG A 87 -0.34 1.40 2.93
N LEU A 88 0.43 1.19 1.87
CA LEU A 88 0.35 1.97 0.65
C LEU A 88 0.07 1.06 -0.54
N ALA A 89 -1.01 1.34 -1.24
CA ALA A 89 -1.31 0.72 -2.52
C ALA A 89 -0.84 1.60 -3.68
N LEU A 90 -0.07 1.02 -4.60
CA LEU A 90 0.50 1.73 -5.74
C LEU A 90 0.61 0.83 -6.98
N ARG A 91 0.79 1.45 -8.14
CA ARG A 91 1.15 0.77 -9.39
C ARG A 91 2.68 0.64 -9.47
N PRO A 92 3.24 -0.38 -10.16
CA PRO A 92 4.69 -0.52 -10.37
C PRO A 92 5.37 0.72 -10.90
N ALA A 93 4.71 1.45 -11.81
CA ALA A 93 5.23 2.71 -12.36
C ALA A 93 5.43 3.81 -11.30
N HIS A 94 4.89 3.65 -10.09
CA HIS A 94 5.01 4.58 -8.98
C HIS A 94 5.98 4.09 -7.90
N VAL A 95 6.76 3.03 -8.15
CA VAL A 95 7.75 2.53 -7.17
C VAL A 95 8.76 3.59 -6.78
N ASP A 96 9.12 4.48 -7.71
CA ASP A 96 10.03 5.59 -7.43
C ASP A 96 9.48 6.59 -6.39
N TYR A 97 8.16 6.57 -6.14
CA TYR A 97 7.53 7.35 -5.06
C TYR A 97 8.13 6.95 -3.71
N LEU A 98 8.44 5.67 -3.54
CA LEU A 98 8.95 5.14 -2.28
C LEU A 98 10.33 5.72 -1.96
N ALA A 99 11.17 5.97 -2.96
CA ALA A 99 12.45 6.63 -2.76
C ALA A 99 12.23 8.08 -2.31
N ALA A 100 11.42 8.86 -3.02
CA ALA A 100 11.15 10.25 -2.65
C ALA A 100 10.45 10.39 -1.29
N LEU A 101 9.59 9.43 -0.92
CA LEU A 101 8.95 9.38 0.40
C LEU A 101 9.94 8.99 1.50
N PHE A 102 10.49 7.78 1.42
CA PHE A 102 11.17 7.16 2.55
C PHE A 102 12.66 7.46 2.62
N TYR A 103 13.31 7.74 1.48
CA TYR A 103 14.73 8.07 1.48
C TYR A 103 14.99 9.53 1.81
N GLU A 104 14.28 10.44 1.13
CA GLU A 104 14.51 11.88 1.28
C GLU A 104 13.92 12.42 2.59
N ARG A 105 12.82 11.82 3.06
CA ARG A 105 12.05 12.31 4.22
C ARG A 105 11.98 11.30 5.36
N ALA A 106 12.97 10.42 5.47
CA ALA A 106 13.04 9.33 6.45
C ALA A 106 12.64 9.72 7.88
N GLU A 107 13.06 10.90 8.35
CA GLU A 107 12.80 11.40 9.70
C GLU A 107 11.31 11.54 10.03
N LEU A 108 10.50 11.87 9.02
CA LEU A 108 9.05 11.98 9.15
C LEU A 108 8.39 10.64 9.51
N PHE A 109 9.01 9.55 9.07
CA PHE A 109 8.51 8.18 9.23
C PHE A 109 9.13 7.48 10.45
N SER A 110 9.71 8.23 11.39
CA SER A 110 10.37 7.70 12.58
C SER A 110 9.45 6.91 13.52
N SER A 111 8.13 7.14 13.47
CA SER A 111 7.13 6.38 14.24
C SER A 111 6.73 5.05 13.59
N LEU A 112 7.14 4.81 12.35
CA LEU A 112 6.74 3.65 11.57
C LEU A 112 7.49 2.39 12.02
N SER A 113 6.76 1.37 12.46
CA SER A 113 7.30 0.05 12.80
C SER A 113 7.01 -1.02 11.75
N SER A 114 5.91 -0.86 10.99
CA SER A 114 5.47 -1.81 9.98
C SER A 114 5.03 -1.10 8.70
N LEU A 115 5.57 -1.56 7.57
CA LEU A 115 5.20 -1.08 6.23
C LEU A 115 4.57 -2.21 5.43
N GLU A 116 3.46 -1.92 4.77
CA GLU A 116 2.81 -2.81 3.82
C GLU A 116 2.70 -2.14 2.46
N LEU A 117 3.22 -2.77 1.42
CA LEU A 117 3.17 -2.27 0.05
C LEU A 117 2.30 -3.20 -0.78
N ARG A 118 1.23 -2.66 -1.37
CA ARG A 118 0.36 -3.39 -2.29
C ARG A 118 0.60 -2.90 -3.70
N LEU A 119 1.10 -3.79 -4.55
CA LEU A 119 1.36 -3.50 -5.95
C LEU A 119 0.21 -3.98 -6.81
N ASP A 120 -0.27 -3.10 -7.69
CA ASP A 120 -1.22 -3.41 -8.75
C ASP A 120 -0.52 -3.68 -10.09
N LEU A 121 -0.41 -4.94 -10.50
CA LEU A 121 0.27 -5.35 -11.73
C LEU A 121 -0.62 -5.37 -12.98
N ALA A 122 -1.74 -4.65 -12.98
CA ALA A 122 -2.76 -4.73 -14.03
C ALA A 122 -2.24 -4.77 -15.49
N ASP A 123 -1.16 -4.05 -15.83
CA ASP A 123 -0.77 -3.84 -17.24
C ASP A 123 0.74 -3.75 -17.55
N MET A 124 1.65 -4.16 -16.65
CA MET A 124 3.10 -3.96 -16.85
C MET A 124 3.94 -5.20 -16.56
N PRO A 125 5.04 -5.45 -17.32
CA PRO A 125 6.04 -6.43 -16.93
C PRO A 125 6.62 -6.03 -15.56
N PHE A 126 6.77 -7.01 -14.67
CA PHE A 126 7.22 -6.81 -13.31
C PHE A 126 8.59 -7.44 -13.11
N ASP A 127 9.60 -6.60 -12.87
CA ASP A 127 10.94 -7.02 -12.46
C ASP A 127 11.02 -7.01 -10.94
N PHE A 128 10.83 -8.18 -10.33
CA PHE A 128 10.83 -8.33 -8.88
C PHE A 128 12.17 -7.95 -8.24
N LYS A 129 13.28 -8.27 -8.92
CA LYS A 129 14.63 -7.95 -8.43
C LYS A 129 14.80 -6.43 -8.37
N SER A 130 14.56 -5.74 -9.47
CA SER A 130 14.68 -4.29 -9.56
C SER A 130 13.78 -3.61 -8.53
N PHE A 131 12.55 -4.09 -8.40
CA PHE A 131 11.61 -3.63 -7.39
C PHE A 131 12.15 -3.74 -5.95
N LEU A 132 12.65 -4.92 -5.55
CA LEU A 132 13.24 -5.12 -4.22
C LEU A 132 14.49 -4.27 -4.03
N ASP A 133 15.31 -4.09 -5.06
CA ASP A 133 16.50 -3.25 -5.00
C ASP A 133 16.11 -1.78 -4.72
N THR A 134 15.13 -1.24 -5.43
CA THR A 134 14.62 0.13 -5.24
C THR A 134 14.02 0.32 -3.85
N ILE A 135 13.17 -0.61 -3.41
CA ILE A 135 12.62 -0.56 -2.05
C ILE A 135 13.73 -0.64 -1.00
N GLY A 136 14.70 -1.53 -1.20
CA GLY A 136 15.79 -1.69 -0.25
C GLY A 136 16.58 -0.40 -0.09
N THR A 137 16.78 0.35 -1.19
CA THR A 137 17.39 1.69 -1.13
C THR A 137 16.49 2.69 -0.42
N ALA A 138 15.19 2.69 -0.73
CA ALA A 138 14.23 3.61 -0.13
C ALA A 138 14.11 3.43 1.39
N LEU A 139 14.13 2.19 1.86
CA LEU A 139 13.90 1.84 3.27
C LEU A 139 15.17 1.82 4.12
N GLN A 140 16.37 1.93 3.53
CA GLN A 140 17.63 1.79 4.28
C GLN A 140 17.83 2.81 5.41
N ARG A 141 17.12 3.94 5.36
CA ARG A 141 17.15 5.01 6.38
C ARG A 141 16.02 4.90 7.41
N LEU A 142 15.05 4.00 7.21
CA LEU A 142 13.95 3.82 8.13
C LEU A 142 14.31 2.83 9.24
N SER A 143 13.63 2.95 10.38
CA SER A 143 13.75 2.02 11.50
C SER A 143 12.54 1.07 11.60
N ILE A 144 12.09 0.55 10.46
CA ILE A 144 10.98 -0.41 10.43
C ILE A 144 11.47 -1.81 10.81
N ALA A 145 10.61 -2.56 11.50
CA ALA A 145 10.87 -3.95 11.91
C ALA A 145 10.18 -4.96 10.99
N SER A 146 9.08 -4.57 10.32
CA SER A 146 8.29 -5.46 9.47
C SER A 146 7.99 -4.82 8.11
N LEU A 147 8.14 -5.61 7.05
CA LEU A 147 7.74 -5.27 5.69
C LEU A 147 6.85 -6.37 5.13
N GLN A 148 5.71 -5.98 4.56
CA GLN A 148 4.88 -6.85 3.75
C GLN A 148 4.79 -6.30 2.34
N VAL A 149 5.00 -7.16 1.35
CA VAL A 149 4.83 -6.85 -0.07
C VAL A 149 3.75 -7.77 -0.61
N GLU A 150 2.70 -7.19 -1.15
CA GLU A 150 1.62 -7.91 -1.81
C GLU A 150 1.60 -7.55 -3.29
N ILE A 151 1.66 -8.57 -4.13
CA ILE A 151 1.73 -8.42 -5.58
C ILE A 151 0.47 -9.03 -6.16
N LYS A 152 -0.46 -8.18 -6.59
CA LYS A 152 -1.79 -8.57 -7.08
C LYS A 152 -2.16 -7.73 -8.30
N CYS A 153 -3.14 -8.16 -9.06
CA CYS A 153 -3.82 -7.29 -10.03
C CYS A 153 -5.11 -6.82 -9.38
N LEU A 154 -5.31 -5.50 -9.27
CA LEU A 154 -6.53 -4.91 -8.72
C LEU A 154 -7.63 -4.77 -9.79
N THR A 155 -7.36 -5.19 -11.03
CA THR A 155 -8.29 -5.10 -12.15
C THR A 155 -9.39 -6.16 -12.09
N HIS A 156 -10.59 -5.75 -11.68
CA HIS A 156 -11.85 -6.11 -12.34
C HIS A 156 -12.98 -5.12 -12.00
N LEU A 157 -13.01 -3.96 -12.67
CA LEU A 157 -14.21 -3.10 -12.68
C LEU A 157 -15.05 -3.20 -13.96
N SER A 158 -14.67 -3.95 -15.00
CA SER A 158 -15.52 -3.98 -16.21
C SER A 158 -15.48 -5.21 -17.12
N SER A 159 -14.44 -6.05 -17.13
CA SER A 159 -14.41 -7.18 -18.07
C SER A 159 -14.87 -8.47 -17.38
N LYS A 160 -16.15 -8.84 -17.48
CA LYS A 160 -16.62 -10.21 -17.17
C LYS A 160 -16.06 -11.24 -18.18
N ARG A 161 -14.74 -11.41 -18.26
CA ARG A 161 -14.11 -12.37 -19.19
C ARG A 161 -13.29 -13.42 -18.42
N SER A 162 -14.03 -14.47 -18.04
CA SER A 162 -13.67 -15.89 -17.90
C SER A 162 -12.29 -16.26 -17.33
N GLU A 163 -12.33 -17.06 -16.27
CA GLU A 163 -11.21 -17.78 -15.62
C GLU A 163 -10.39 -18.70 -16.55
N SER A 164 -10.83 -19.02 -17.76
CA SER A 164 -10.18 -20.03 -18.61
C SER A 164 -8.94 -19.56 -19.38
N TYR A 165 -8.52 -18.29 -19.24
CA TYR A 165 -7.68 -17.63 -20.24
C TYR A 165 -6.17 -17.58 -19.98
N CYS A 166 -5.66 -18.04 -18.83
CA CYS A 166 -4.20 -18.26 -18.67
C CYS A 166 -3.71 -19.58 -19.31
N ARG A 167 -4.60 -20.40 -19.90
CA ARG A 167 -4.21 -21.66 -20.58
C ARG A 167 -4.35 -21.64 -22.12
N SER A 168 -4.98 -20.63 -22.72
CA SER A 168 -5.32 -20.63 -24.14
C SER A 168 -4.52 -19.63 -24.98
N ILE A 169 -3.48 -20.18 -25.64
CA ILE A 169 -2.97 -19.84 -27.00
C ILE A 169 -2.64 -18.36 -27.28
N GLY A 170 -1.33 -18.05 -27.26
CA GLY A 170 -0.70 -17.27 -28.34
C GLY A 170 -0.26 -15.84 -28.03
N THR A 171 -0.72 -15.20 -26.96
CA THR A 171 -0.14 -13.93 -26.49
C THR A 171 -0.25 -13.84 -24.96
N PRO A 172 0.87 -13.77 -24.21
CA PRO A 172 0.79 -13.64 -22.77
C PRO A 172 0.24 -12.24 -22.43
N ARG A 173 -0.88 -12.19 -21.72
CA ARG A 173 -1.43 -10.95 -21.15
C ARG A 173 -0.90 -10.74 -19.73
N ALA A 174 -0.84 -9.47 -19.31
CA ALA A 174 -0.32 -8.95 -18.03
C ALA A 174 -0.61 -9.85 -16.81
N THR A 175 -1.79 -10.47 -16.78
CA THR A 175 -2.32 -11.31 -15.69
C THR A 175 -1.61 -12.65 -15.45
N CYS A 176 -0.85 -13.20 -16.42
CA CYS A 176 -0.08 -14.43 -16.24
C CYS A 176 1.42 -14.17 -16.01
N TYR A 177 1.90 -12.93 -16.25
CA TYR A 177 3.33 -12.59 -16.10
C TYR A 177 3.77 -12.57 -14.65
N THR A 178 2.90 -12.23 -13.69
CA THR A 178 3.28 -12.19 -12.28
C THR A 178 3.67 -13.56 -11.75
N LEU A 179 2.84 -14.58 -12.00
CA LEU A 179 3.16 -15.94 -11.55
C LEU A 179 4.40 -16.48 -12.25
N GLU A 180 4.53 -16.27 -13.56
CA GLU A 180 5.68 -16.74 -14.33
C GLU A 180 6.97 -16.01 -13.92
N ALA A 181 6.94 -14.69 -13.75
CA ALA A 181 8.07 -13.91 -13.26
C ALA A 181 8.50 -14.36 -11.86
N MET A 182 7.54 -14.51 -10.94
CA MET A 182 7.84 -14.93 -9.57
C MET A 182 8.30 -16.39 -9.48
N ALA A 183 7.79 -17.29 -10.34
CA ALA A 183 8.18 -18.71 -10.35
C ALA A 183 9.64 -18.94 -10.77
N ASN A 184 10.21 -18.02 -11.54
CA ASN A 184 11.60 -18.11 -11.99
C ASN A 184 12.59 -17.37 -11.06
N GLU A 185 12.10 -16.69 -10.02
CA GLU A 185 12.95 -15.95 -9.08
C GLU A 185 13.39 -16.80 -7.89
N GLU A 186 14.64 -16.66 -7.49
CA GLU A 186 15.16 -17.22 -6.23
C GLU A 186 14.73 -16.31 -5.05
N ILE A 187 13.43 -16.34 -4.71
CA ILE A 187 12.82 -15.41 -3.74
C ILE A 187 13.57 -15.42 -2.40
N GLU A 188 13.94 -16.60 -1.90
CA GLU A 188 14.67 -16.76 -0.66
C GLU A 188 16.04 -16.03 -0.69
N GLY A 189 16.83 -16.24 -1.76
CA GLY A 189 18.10 -15.54 -1.95
C GLY A 189 17.93 -14.03 -2.02
N ARG A 190 16.89 -13.56 -2.72
CA ARG A 190 16.53 -12.13 -2.81
C ARG A 190 16.16 -11.54 -1.45
N MET A 191 15.35 -12.24 -0.66
CA MET A 191 14.94 -11.79 0.69
C MET A 191 16.14 -11.70 1.64
N ARG A 192 17.06 -12.68 1.60
CA ARG A 192 18.28 -12.62 2.40
C ARG A 192 19.15 -11.42 2.03
N TYR A 193 19.32 -11.16 0.74
CA TYR A 193 20.05 -10.00 0.26
C TYR A 193 19.36 -8.69 0.70
N PHE A 194 18.04 -8.63 0.59
CA PHE A 194 17.24 -7.48 0.99
C PHE A 194 17.35 -7.18 2.49
N LEU A 195 17.25 -8.18 3.37
CA LEU A 195 17.43 -8.02 4.82
C LEU A 195 18.83 -7.50 5.19
N LYS A 196 19.87 -7.88 4.44
CA LYS A 196 21.22 -7.32 4.65
C LYS A 196 21.29 -5.83 4.33
N LYS A 197 20.44 -5.34 3.40
CA LYS A 197 20.38 -3.95 2.97
C LYS A 197 19.57 -3.06 3.93
N VAL A 198 18.57 -3.63 4.60
CA VAL A 198 17.71 -2.95 5.58
C VAL A 198 17.88 -3.60 6.96
N PRO A 199 18.94 -3.27 7.72
CA PRO A 199 19.35 -4.05 8.89
C PRO A 199 18.39 -3.98 10.08
N THR A 200 17.49 -3.00 10.13
CA THR A 200 16.46 -2.88 11.18
C THR A 200 15.32 -3.87 10.98
N LEU A 201 15.19 -4.40 9.77
CA LEU A 201 14.10 -5.27 9.38
C LEU A 201 14.29 -6.66 10.00
N ARG A 202 13.27 -7.13 10.71
CA ARG A 202 13.25 -8.45 11.36
C ARG A 202 12.38 -9.44 10.60
N ARG A 203 11.35 -8.92 9.91
CA ARG A 203 10.37 -9.72 9.20
C ARG A 203 10.07 -9.16 7.81
N VAL A 204 10.10 -10.04 6.81
CA VAL A 204 9.65 -9.75 5.44
C VAL A 204 8.65 -10.79 5.01
N THR A 205 7.48 -10.35 4.56
CA THR A 205 6.46 -11.20 3.95
C THR A 205 6.28 -10.78 2.50
N ILE A 206 6.39 -11.70 1.55
CA ILE A 206 6.03 -11.49 0.16
C ILE A 206 4.89 -12.44 -0.18
N ALA A 207 3.77 -11.87 -0.61
CA ALA A 207 2.58 -12.59 -1.03
C ALA A 207 2.24 -12.24 -2.48
N TRP A 208 1.96 -13.24 -3.29
CA TRP A 208 1.55 -13.03 -4.67
C TRP A 208 0.53 -14.09 -5.11
N GLY A 209 -0.23 -13.78 -6.15
CA GLY A 209 -1.24 -14.68 -6.66
C GLY A 209 -1.84 -14.22 -7.97
N GLN A 210 -2.76 -15.02 -8.49
CA GLN A 210 -3.53 -14.69 -9.68
C GLN A 210 -4.55 -13.61 -9.34
N CYS A 211 -4.83 -12.76 -10.32
CA CYS A 211 -5.79 -11.67 -10.19
C CYS A 211 -7.20 -12.13 -9.78
N VAL A 212 -7.58 -13.35 -10.17
CA VAL A 212 -8.94 -13.89 -9.97
C VAL A 212 -9.20 -14.43 -8.56
N PHE A 213 -8.14 -14.70 -7.77
CA PHE A 213 -8.31 -15.31 -6.46
C PHE A 213 -8.37 -14.28 -5.34
N SER A 214 -9.24 -14.56 -4.36
CA SER A 214 -9.41 -13.80 -3.11
C SER A 214 -8.40 -14.18 -2.03
N VAL A 215 -7.42 -15.03 -2.36
CA VAL A 215 -6.27 -15.37 -1.51
C VAL A 215 -5.00 -15.41 -2.38
N PRO A 216 -3.81 -15.15 -1.81
CA PRO A 216 -2.56 -15.33 -2.53
C PRO A 216 -2.35 -16.80 -2.89
N ASN A 217 -1.67 -17.07 -4.02
CA ASN A 217 -1.26 -18.43 -4.35
C ASN A 217 -0.09 -18.86 -3.47
N HIS A 218 0.85 -17.95 -3.23
CA HIS A 218 2.04 -18.18 -2.43
C HIS A 218 2.27 -17.04 -1.46
N VAL A 219 2.71 -17.41 -0.27
CA VAL A 219 3.18 -16.50 0.78
C VAL A 219 4.50 -17.05 1.27
N ILE A 220 5.55 -16.26 1.12
CA ILE A 220 6.86 -16.53 1.71
C ILE A 220 7.10 -15.49 2.79
N THR A 221 7.45 -15.98 3.98
CA THR A 221 7.82 -15.14 5.11
C THR A 221 9.22 -15.50 5.57
N MET A 222 10.07 -14.49 5.73
CA MET A 222 11.34 -14.59 6.41
C MET A 222 11.25 -13.81 7.72
N ASP A 223 11.42 -14.50 8.84
CA ASP A 223 11.28 -13.97 10.18
C ASP A 223 12.52 -14.36 11.00
N LEU A 224 13.37 -13.38 11.30
CA LEU A 224 14.63 -13.58 12.00
C LEU A 224 14.44 -13.91 13.49
N ASP A 225 13.24 -13.71 14.02
CA ASP A 225 12.89 -13.97 15.41
C ASP A 225 12.22 -15.35 15.60
N SER A 226 11.93 -16.07 14.51
CA SER A 226 11.24 -17.37 14.51
C SER A 226 12.11 -18.49 13.93
N VAL A 227 11.91 -19.74 14.37
CA VAL A 227 12.55 -20.94 13.78
C VAL A 227 11.46 -21.91 13.29
N PRO A 228 11.47 -22.34 12.01
CA PRO A 228 12.41 -21.96 10.96
C PRO A 228 12.28 -20.50 10.55
N HIS A 229 13.42 -19.86 10.20
CA HIS A 229 13.45 -18.46 9.79
C HIS A 229 12.71 -18.17 8.49
N ILE A 230 12.40 -19.21 7.71
CA ILE A 230 11.69 -19.11 6.45
C ILE A 230 10.50 -20.06 6.50
N SER A 231 9.34 -19.55 6.14
CA SER A 231 8.15 -20.35 5.93
C SER A 231 7.53 -20.00 4.59
N GLU A 232 7.27 -21.03 3.78
CA GLU A 232 6.44 -20.93 2.59
C GLU A 232 5.11 -21.63 2.83
N ARG A 233 4.03 -20.99 2.36
CA ARG A 233 2.69 -21.57 2.42
C ARG A 233 1.80 -21.04 1.31
N VAL A 234 0.72 -21.77 1.05
CA VAL A 234 -0.42 -21.25 0.28
C VAL A 234 -1.15 -20.16 1.07
N GLY A 235 -1.80 -19.26 0.34
CA GLY A 235 -2.69 -18.28 0.93
C GLY A 235 -3.88 -18.93 1.62
N ARG A 236 -4.41 -18.25 2.64
CA ARG A 236 -5.55 -18.67 3.44
C ARG A 236 -6.61 -17.58 3.45
N PRO A 237 -7.90 -17.91 3.67
CA PRO A 237 -8.95 -16.90 3.82
C PRO A 237 -8.69 -15.89 4.95
N GLY A 238 -7.87 -16.27 5.94
CA GLY A 238 -7.42 -15.40 7.04
C GLY A 238 -6.29 -14.44 6.66
N ASP A 239 -5.73 -14.53 5.46
CA ASP A 239 -4.89 -13.48 4.88
C ASP A 239 -5.81 -12.32 4.46
N LYS A 240 -6.47 -11.72 5.46
CA LYS A 240 -7.50 -10.67 5.35
C LYS A 240 -7.00 -9.49 4.50
N TYR A 241 -5.69 -9.34 4.44
CA TYR A 241 -4.97 -8.39 3.61
C TYR A 241 -5.23 -8.55 2.09
N TRP A 242 -5.70 -9.71 1.64
CA TRP A 242 -5.98 -9.95 0.23
C TRP A 242 -7.40 -9.56 -0.21
N GLN A 243 -8.29 -9.25 0.74
CA GLN A 243 -9.74 -9.12 0.55
C GLN A 243 -10.27 -7.69 0.58
N ASP A 244 -9.43 -6.68 0.82
CA ASP A 244 -9.84 -5.28 0.74
C ASP A 244 -10.16 -4.94 -0.72
N GLY A 245 -11.39 -5.21 -1.13
CA GLY A 245 -11.90 -4.82 -2.42
C GLY A 245 -11.95 -3.30 -2.46
N TYR A 246 -11.19 -2.71 -3.37
CA TYR A 246 -11.33 -1.32 -3.84
C TYR A 246 -12.73 -1.05 -4.45
N HIS A 247 -13.64 -2.02 -4.40
CA HIS A 247 -15.00 -1.98 -4.91
C HIS A 247 -16.01 -1.38 -3.92
N ASN A 248 -15.65 -1.24 -2.64
CA ASN A 248 -16.54 -0.68 -1.60
C ASN A 248 -15.97 0.63 -1.04
N TRP A 249 -15.94 1.69 -1.85
CA TRP A 249 -15.76 3.06 -1.38
C TRP A 249 -17.03 3.61 -0.71
N GLY A 250 -17.60 2.83 0.21
CA GLY A 250 -18.58 3.25 1.19
C GLY A 250 -17.95 3.03 2.56
N ILE A 251 -17.68 4.12 3.27
CA ILE A 251 -16.99 4.18 4.56
C ILE A 251 -17.59 3.15 5.52
N ALA A 252 -16.82 2.10 5.84
CA ALA A 252 -17.14 1.24 6.97
C ALA A 252 -16.69 1.95 8.26
N ILE A 253 -17.63 2.67 8.89
CA ILE A 253 -17.46 3.15 10.26
C ILE A 253 -17.81 1.94 11.16
N GLY A 254 -16.78 1.33 11.74
CA GLY A 254 -16.92 0.37 12.85
C GLY A 254 -17.04 1.11 14.18
#